data_AF-A0A971LM48-F1
#
_entry.id   AF-A0A971LM48-F1
#
_cell.length_a   1.000
_cell.length_b   1.000
_cell.length_c   1.000
_cell.angle_alpha   90.00
_cell.angle_beta   90.00
_cell.angle_gamma   90.00
#
_symmetry.space_group_name_H-M   'P 1'
#
loop_
_entity.id
_entity.type
_entity.pdbx_description
1 polymer ?
#
loop_
_entity_poly.entity_id
_entity_poly.type
_entity_poly.pdbx_seq_one_letter_code
_entity_poly.pdbx_strand_id
1 'polypeptide(L)'
;MKKVNNYVDPSIEGACITITVEGVSVSGKIIFRDKRNIAVEITDPYSGISEQSGCIPLLALQYHNFLGKDGDEKAASLLSALYRFCVFADAHKDSLLAALQDYKFKLAYAKNFSPEARENEQRKLSTLQELQALRKELKAGNIDNIEYQRRLKPLNKTMKALAEESEIDLYDLFNESFKSFRDSPVQDIRYETVLTYLENLGKA
;
A
#
# COMPACT_ATOMS: atom_id res chain seq x y z
N MET A 1 11.38 22.20 -1.14
CA MET A 1 11.84 21.47 -2.34
C MET A 1 13.30 21.08 -2.15
N LYS A 2 13.58 19.81 -1.82
CA LYS A 2 14.93 19.26 -2.01
C LYS A 2 14.92 18.52 -3.36
N LYS A 3 15.28 19.19 -4.45
CA LYS A 3 15.70 18.49 -5.67
C LYS A 3 17.13 18.03 -5.41
N VAL A 4 17.30 16.79 -4.98
CA VAL A 4 18.58 16.09 -5.07
C VAL A 4 18.37 15.02 -6.12
N ASN A 5 18.35 15.42 -7.39
CA ASN A 5 18.37 14.44 -8.48
C ASN A 5 19.76 13.79 -8.43
N ASN A 6 19.85 12.65 -7.74
CA ASN A 6 21.09 11.90 -7.53
C ASN A 6 21.37 10.93 -8.68
N TYR A 7 21.07 11.38 -9.90
CA TYR A 7 21.35 10.64 -11.11
C TYR A 7 21.89 11.60 -12.17
N VAL A 8 22.70 11.06 -13.07
CA VAL A 8 23.32 11.81 -14.16
C VAL A 8 22.97 11.15 -15.49
N ASP A 9 22.95 11.96 -16.54
CA ASP A 9 22.75 11.54 -17.94
C ASP A 9 21.48 10.70 -18.19
N PRO A 10 20.27 11.21 -17.86
CA PRO A 10 19.05 10.50 -18.19
C PRO A 10 18.88 10.41 -19.71
N SER A 11 18.94 9.19 -20.23
CA SER A 11 18.56 8.86 -21.61
C SER A 11 17.20 8.18 -21.61
N ILE A 12 16.24 8.75 -22.32
CA ILE A 12 14.88 8.20 -22.42
C ILE A 12 14.53 8.07 -23.90
N GLU A 13 14.40 6.83 -24.35
CA GLU A 13 14.05 6.48 -25.72
C GLU A 13 12.76 5.66 -25.71
N GLY A 14 11.65 6.31 -26.06
CA GLY A 14 10.32 5.72 -25.97
C GLY A 14 9.96 5.36 -24.53
N ALA A 15 9.91 4.07 -24.22
CA ALA A 15 9.63 3.56 -22.88
C ALA A 15 10.89 3.18 -22.09
N CYS A 16 12.05 3.10 -22.75
CA CYS A 16 13.30 2.70 -22.11
C CYS A 16 13.95 3.90 -21.42
N ILE A 17 14.46 3.69 -20.21
CA ILE A 17 15.16 4.69 -19.41
C ILE A 17 16.52 4.13 -19.02
N THR A 18 17.57 4.91 -19.22
CA THR A 18 18.89 4.64 -18.68
C THR A 18 19.35 5.85 -17.90
N ILE A 19 19.84 5.63 -16.68
CA ILE A 19 20.40 6.66 -15.80
C ILE A 19 21.70 6.15 -15.19
N THR A 20 22.59 7.06 -14.81
CA THR A 20 23.76 6.72 -13.99
C THR A 20 23.50 7.12 -12.55
N VAL A 21 23.56 6.16 -11.62
CA VAL A 21 23.44 6.39 -10.16
C VAL A 21 24.71 5.89 -9.49
N GLU A 22 25.44 6.78 -8.81
CA GLU A 22 26.65 6.41 -8.04
C GLU A 22 27.70 5.66 -8.89
N GLY A 23 27.80 6.02 -10.18
CA GLY A 23 28.72 5.40 -11.14
C GLY A 23 28.23 4.10 -11.77
N VAL A 24 27.04 3.61 -11.41
CA VAL A 24 26.42 2.41 -11.97
C VAL A 24 25.39 2.82 -13.02
N SER A 25 25.46 2.18 -14.19
CA SER A 25 24.42 2.32 -15.23
C SER A 25 23.20 1.50 -14.81
N VAL A 26 22.07 2.17 -14.65
CA VAL A 26 20.79 1.57 -14.26
C VAL A 26 19.84 1.69 -15.43
N SER A 27 19.28 0.56 -15.85
CA SER A 27 18.30 0.51 -16.93
C SER A 27 16.92 0.15 -16.37
N GLY A 28 15.90 0.78 -16.93
CA GLY A 28 14.51 0.55 -16.57
C GLY A 28 13.55 0.84 -17.71
N LYS A 29 12.28 0.62 -17.44
CA LYS A 29 11.19 0.77 -18.41
C LYS A 29 10.01 1.49 -17.78
N ILE A 30 9.44 2.44 -18.51
CA ILE A 30 8.13 3.02 -18.20
C ILE A 30 7.07 1.97 -18.54
N ILE A 31 6.46 1.39 -17.51
CA ILE A 31 5.42 0.36 -17.67
C ILE A 31 4.01 0.97 -17.76
N PHE A 32 3.84 2.19 -17.25
CA PHE A 32 2.58 2.93 -17.31
C PHE A 32 2.83 4.44 -17.29
N ARG A 33 2.11 5.18 -18.14
CA ARG A 33 2.16 6.64 -18.20
C ARG A 33 0.82 7.20 -18.68
N ASP A 34 0.23 8.08 -17.88
CA ASP A 34 -0.88 8.93 -18.27
C ASP A 34 -0.60 10.39 -17.84
N LYS A 35 -1.58 11.29 -17.93
CA LYS A 35 -1.40 12.70 -17.52
C LYS A 35 -1.09 12.87 -16.03
N ARG A 36 -1.53 11.95 -15.17
CA ARG A 36 -1.57 12.05 -13.72
C ARG A 36 -0.70 11.04 -12.99
N ASN A 37 -0.37 9.93 -13.63
CA ASN A 37 0.30 8.77 -13.06
C ASN A 37 1.45 8.31 -13.97
N ILE A 38 2.49 7.80 -13.34
CA ILE A 38 3.62 7.19 -14.03
C ILE A 38 4.19 6.07 -13.16
N ALA A 39 4.56 4.96 -13.78
CA ALA A 39 5.22 3.84 -13.12
C ALA A 39 6.43 3.37 -13.93
N VAL A 40 7.48 2.99 -13.21
CA VAL A 40 8.76 2.54 -13.77
C VAL A 40 9.13 1.22 -13.14
N GLU A 41 9.63 0.31 -13.97
CA GLU A 41 10.24 -0.95 -13.56
C GLU A 41 11.74 -0.87 -13.80
N ILE A 42 12.54 -1.35 -12.87
CA ILE A 42 13.99 -1.53 -13.08
C ILE A 42 14.22 -2.88 -13.78
N THR A 43 15.02 -2.86 -14.83
CA THR A 43 15.34 -4.04 -15.64
C THR A 43 16.75 -4.54 -15.36
N ASP A 44 17.67 -3.66 -14.99
CA ASP A 44 19.06 -3.97 -14.66
C ASP A 44 19.62 -2.89 -13.70
N PRO A 45 20.38 -3.26 -12.65
CA PRO A 45 20.81 -4.62 -12.28
C PRO A 45 19.77 -5.43 -11.47
N TYR A 46 18.74 -4.78 -10.94
CA TYR A 46 17.69 -5.42 -10.15
C TYR A 46 16.44 -5.58 -10.99
N SER A 47 16.10 -6.80 -11.40
CA SER A 47 14.89 -7.04 -12.20
C SER A 47 13.68 -7.41 -11.33
N GLY A 48 12.47 -7.14 -11.84
CA GLY A 48 11.22 -7.59 -11.22
C GLY A 48 10.70 -6.72 -10.06
N ILE A 49 11.19 -5.49 -9.93
CA ILE A 49 10.65 -4.49 -9.00
C ILE A 49 10.25 -3.22 -9.76
N SER A 50 9.08 -2.68 -9.42
CA SER A 50 8.53 -1.48 -10.02
C SER A 50 7.99 -0.53 -8.96
N GLU A 51 7.97 0.76 -9.28
CA GLU A 51 7.48 1.83 -8.44
C GLU A 51 6.59 2.77 -9.23
N GLN A 52 5.56 3.28 -8.58
CA GLN A 52 4.61 4.22 -9.15
C GLN A 52 4.68 5.55 -8.40
N SER A 53 4.65 6.65 -9.15
CA SER A 53 4.45 7.98 -8.56
C SER A 53 3.05 8.11 -7.96
N GLY A 54 2.94 8.90 -6.88
CA GLY A 54 1.67 9.45 -6.45
C GLY A 54 0.94 10.16 -7.60
N CYS A 55 -0.39 10.17 -7.51
CA CYS A 55 -1.28 10.74 -8.52
C CYS A 55 -1.26 12.28 -8.45
N ILE A 56 -1.04 12.94 -9.59
CA ILE A 56 -1.12 14.41 -9.68
C ILE A 56 -2.57 14.84 -9.38
N PRO A 57 -2.79 15.76 -8.41
CA PRO A 57 -4.10 16.34 -8.13
C PRO A 57 -4.65 17.09 -9.35
N LEU A 58 -5.97 17.04 -9.55
CA LEU A 58 -6.61 17.63 -10.75
C LEU A 58 -6.25 19.10 -10.96
N LEU A 59 -6.20 19.89 -9.88
CA LEU A 59 -5.88 21.33 -9.93
C LEU A 59 -4.42 21.63 -10.32
N ALA A 60 -3.52 20.65 -10.15
CA ALA A 60 -2.11 20.79 -10.51
C ALA A 60 -1.84 20.42 -11.98
N LEU A 61 -2.80 19.78 -12.68
CA LEU A 61 -2.59 19.29 -14.05
C LEU A 61 -2.34 20.38 -15.10
N GLN A 62 -2.77 21.60 -14.82
CA GLN A 62 -2.52 22.76 -15.68
C GLN A 62 -1.06 23.22 -15.63
N TYR A 63 -0.30 22.81 -14.60
CA TYR A 63 1.10 23.19 -14.40
C TYR A 63 2.06 22.02 -14.65
N HIS A 64 1.65 20.80 -14.26
CA HIS A 64 2.48 19.60 -14.32
C HIS A 64 1.69 18.41 -14.82
N ASN A 65 2.29 17.62 -15.72
CA ASN A 65 1.76 16.32 -16.13
C ASN A 65 2.89 15.41 -16.60
N PHE A 66 2.65 14.10 -16.63
CA PHE A 66 3.69 13.13 -16.97
C PHE A 66 3.81 12.79 -18.47
N LEU A 67 3.16 13.54 -19.37
CA LEU A 67 3.26 13.28 -20.82
C LEU A 67 4.48 13.92 -21.48
N GLY A 68 5.19 14.82 -20.79
CA GLY A 68 6.37 15.51 -21.30
C GLY A 68 7.56 15.42 -20.36
N LYS A 69 8.40 16.45 -20.38
CA LYS A 69 9.66 16.53 -19.63
C LYS A 69 9.51 16.27 -18.12
N ASP A 70 8.44 16.76 -17.51
CA ASP A 70 8.15 16.50 -16.09
C ASP A 70 7.96 15.00 -15.80
N GLY A 71 7.33 14.27 -16.74
CA GLY A 71 7.20 12.83 -16.69
C GLY A 71 8.53 12.11 -16.85
N ASP A 72 9.40 12.60 -17.72
CA ASP A 72 10.74 12.06 -17.97
C ASP A 72 11.64 12.24 -16.73
N GLU A 73 11.68 13.45 -16.17
CA GLU A 73 12.39 13.75 -14.91
C GLU A 73 11.86 12.89 -13.76
N LYS A 74 10.53 12.70 -13.68
CA LYS A 74 9.92 11.87 -12.64
C LYS A 74 10.24 10.39 -12.84
N ALA A 75 10.25 9.90 -14.07
CA ALA A 75 10.57 8.51 -14.36
C ALA A 75 12.02 8.17 -13.97
N ALA A 76 12.97 9.05 -14.35
CA ALA A 76 14.37 8.93 -13.95
C ALA A 76 14.54 9.01 -12.42
N SER A 77 13.80 9.89 -11.75
CA SER A 77 13.79 9.98 -10.28
C SER A 77 13.24 8.72 -9.61
N LEU A 78 12.17 8.11 -10.14
CA LEU A 78 11.62 6.86 -9.62
C LEU A 78 12.62 5.71 -9.80
N LEU A 79 13.26 5.61 -10.96
CA LEU A 79 14.26 4.59 -11.23
C LEU A 79 15.47 4.72 -10.29
N SER A 80 15.93 5.94 -10.02
CA SER A 80 17.00 6.21 -9.05
C SER A 80 16.62 5.80 -7.62
N ALA A 81 15.41 6.13 -7.19
CA ALA A 81 14.90 5.75 -5.86
C ALA A 81 14.78 4.22 -5.71
N LEU A 82 14.24 3.55 -6.74
CA LEU A 82 14.17 2.08 -6.80
C LEU A 82 15.55 1.43 -6.66
N TYR A 83 16.52 1.86 -7.48
CA TYR A 83 17.87 1.31 -7.43
C TYR A 83 18.50 1.46 -6.04
N ARG A 84 18.39 2.65 -5.44
CA ARG A 84 18.93 2.93 -4.11
C ARG A 84 18.26 2.11 -3.02
N PHE A 85 16.96 1.91 -3.12
CA PHE A 85 16.24 1.00 -2.24
C PHE A 85 16.77 -0.43 -2.38
N CYS A 86 16.96 -0.95 -3.60
CA CYS A 86 17.50 -2.30 -3.80
C CYS A 86 18.90 -2.46 -3.21
N VAL A 87 19.81 -1.53 -3.48
CA VAL A 87 21.16 -1.53 -2.90
C VAL A 87 21.11 -1.48 -1.38
N PHE A 88 20.25 -0.62 -0.83
CA PHE A 88 20.06 -0.52 0.62
C PHE A 88 19.50 -1.83 1.20
N ALA A 89 18.56 -2.46 0.50
CA ALA A 89 17.90 -3.67 0.93
C ALA A 89 18.83 -4.88 0.94
N ASP A 90 19.73 -4.99 -0.04
CA ASP A 90 20.80 -6.00 -0.02
C ASP A 90 21.73 -5.81 1.18
N ALA A 91 22.13 -4.56 1.47
CA ALA A 91 23.05 -4.25 2.57
C ALA A 91 22.43 -4.43 3.97
N HIS A 92 21.11 -4.30 4.10
CA HIS A 92 20.39 -4.35 5.39
C HIS A 92 19.34 -5.46 5.46
N LYS A 93 19.50 -6.51 4.64
CA LYS A 93 18.54 -7.60 4.43
C LYS A 93 17.92 -8.11 5.73
N ASP A 94 18.74 -8.56 6.68
CA ASP A 94 18.24 -9.18 7.91
C ASP A 94 17.42 -8.23 8.78
N SER A 95 17.84 -6.97 8.86
CA SER A 95 17.14 -5.94 9.65
C SER A 95 15.81 -5.55 9.02
N LEU A 96 15.74 -5.49 7.68
CA LEU A 96 14.51 -5.22 6.94
C LEU A 96 13.52 -6.40 7.03
N LEU A 97 14.02 -7.64 6.96
CA LEU A 97 13.19 -8.83 7.15
C LEU A 97 12.66 -8.91 8.59
N ALA A 98 13.45 -8.53 9.60
CA ALA A 98 12.96 -8.42 10.98
C ALA A 98 11.86 -7.36 11.12
N ALA A 99 12.02 -6.20 10.50
CA ALA A 99 10.98 -5.16 10.47
C ALA A 99 9.71 -5.63 9.73
N LEU A 100 9.85 -6.40 8.64
CA LEU A 100 8.71 -7.02 7.96
C LEU A 100 7.97 -8.01 8.87
N GLN A 101 8.67 -8.80 9.67
CA GLN A 101 8.04 -9.71 10.64
C GLN A 101 7.31 -8.95 11.74
N ASP A 102 7.91 -7.87 12.26
CA ASP A 102 7.25 -6.98 13.23
C ASP A 102 5.97 -6.37 12.64
N TYR A 103 6.03 -5.86 11.40
CA TYR A 103 4.86 -5.35 10.68
C TYR A 103 3.76 -6.42 10.54
N LYS A 104 4.11 -7.63 10.11
CA LYS A 104 3.16 -8.75 9.97
C LYS A 104 2.53 -9.14 11.30
N PHE A 105 3.33 -9.17 12.37
CA PHE A 105 2.85 -9.45 13.71
C PHE A 105 1.86 -8.39 14.18
N LYS A 106 2.21 -7.10 14.08
CA LYS A 106 1.33 -6.01 14.50
C LYS A 106 0.06 -5.94 13.65
N LEU A 107 0.15 -6.22 12.35
CA LEU A 107 -1.02 -6.29 11.48
C LEU A 107 -1.96 -7.42 11.91
N ALA A 108 -1.43 -8.61 12.19
CA ALA A 108 -2.21 -9.73 12.68
C ALA A 108 -2.81 -9.43 14.07
N TYR A 109 -2.06 -8.75 14.94
CA TYR A 109 -2.53 -8.29 16.24
C TYR A 109 -3.68 -7.30 16.12
N ALA A 110 -3.53 -6.24 15.33
CA ALA A 110 -4.55 -5.24 15.10
C ALA A 110 -5.82 -5.83 14.46
N LYS A 111 -5.69 -6.84 13.59
CA LYS A 111 -6.83 -7.49 12.95
C LYS A 111 -7.60 -8.45 13.86
N ASN A 112 -6.90 -9.20 14.71
CA ASN A 112 -7.50 -10.39 15.34
C ASN A 112 -7.42 -10.38 16.87
N PHE A 113 -6.51 -9.60 17.46
CA PHE A 113 -6.14 -9.75 18.87
C PHE A 113 -6.23 -8.45 19.68
N SER A 114 -6.35 -7.28 19.03
CA SER A 114 -6.50 -6.00 19.73
C SER A 114 -7.83 -5.94 20.50
N PRO A 115 -7.91 -5.12 21.56
CA PRO A 115 -9.17 -4.88 22.27
C PRO A 115 -10.31 -4.47 21.33
N GLU A 116 -10.03 -3.61 20.35
CA GLU A 116 -10.98 -3.14 19.36
C GLU A 116 -11.43 -4.27 18.43
N ALA A 117 -10.50 -5.14 18.00
CA ALA A 117 -10.83 -6.31 17.18
C ALA A 117 -11.75 -7.29 17.93
N ARG A 118 -11.45 -7.55 19.21
CA ARG A 118 -12.27 -8.42 20.07
C ARG A 118 -13.65 -7.82 20.32
N GLU A 119 -13.71 -6.51 20.60
CA GLU A 119 -14.98 -5.81 20.78
C GLU A 119 -15.83 -5.85 19.50
N ASN A 120 -15.22 -5.60 18.35
CA ASN A 120 -15.91 -5.67 17.06
C ASN A 120 -16.40 -7.10 16.77
N GLU A 121 -15.58 -8.12 17.01
CA GLU A 121 -16.00 -9.52 16.89
C GLU A 121 -17.18 -9.85 17.81
N GLN A 122 -17.15 -9.40 19.07
CA GLN A 122 -18.24 -9.58 20.01
C GLN A 122 -19.54 -8.88 19.55
N ARG A 123 -19.42 -7.66 19.00
CA ARG A 123 -20.56 -6.92 18.40
C ARG A 123 -21.12 -7.63 17.17
N LYS A 124 -20.27 -8.23 16.33
CA LYS A 124 -20.69 -9.05 15.19
C LYS A 124 -21.43 -10.31 15.65
N LEU A 125 -20.88 -11.04 16.62
CA LEU A 125 -21.49 -12.25 17.16
C LEU A 125 -22.86 -11.96 17.80
N SER A 126 -22.98 -10.91 18.60
CA SER A 126 -24.26 -10.50 19.20
C SER A 126 -25.30 -10.10 18.14
N THR A 127 -24.92 -9.29 17.15
CA THR A 127 -25.82 -8.92 16.04
C THR A 127 -26.27 -10.15 15.23
N LEU A 128 -25.38 -11.13 15.01
CA LEU A 128 -25.73 -12.39 14.36
C LEU A 128 -26.70 -13.24 15.19
N GLN A 129 -26.52 -13.28 16.52
CA GLN A 129 -27.45 -13.95 17.42
C GLN A 129 -28.83 -13.31 17.38
N GLU A 130 -28.92 -11.98 17.38
CA GLU A 130 -30.18 -11.24 17.22
C GLU A 130 -30.86 -11.54 15.88
N LEU A 131 -30.10 -11.56 14.78
CA LEU A 131 -30.62 -11.95 13.47
C LEU A 131 -31.16 -13.39 13.45
N GLN A 132 -30.48 -14.32 14.12
CA GLN A 132 -30.94 -15.71 14.23
C GLN A 132 -32.20 -15.83 15.08
N ALA A 133 -32.28 -15.11 16.21
CA ALA A 133 -33.46 -15.06 17.06
C ALA A 133 -34.67 -14.50 16.30
N LEU A 134 -34.49 -13.39 15.58
CA LEU A 134 -35.53 -12.77 14.76
C LEU A 134 -36.05 -13.72 13.66
N ARG A 135 -35.15 -14.50 13.04
CA ARG A 135 -35.55 -15.54 12.06
C ARG A 135 -36.34 -16.68 12.72
N LYS A 136 -36.01 -17.05 13.95
CA LYS A 136 -36.76 -18.09 14.71
C LYS A 136 -38.15 -17.59 15.10
N GLU A 137 -38.28 -16.34 15.54
CA GLU A 137 -39.58 -15.72 15.88
C GLU A 137 -40.52 -15.70 14.68
N LEU A 138 -40.03 -15.31 13.51
CA LEU A 138 -40.83 -15.31 12.27
C LEU A 138 -41.29 -16.74 11.91
N LYS A 139 -40.39 -17.73 11.99
CA LYS A 139 -40.71 -19.13 11.70
C LYS A 139 -41.72 -19.74 12.68
N ALA A 140 -41.67 -19.31 13.94
CA ALA A 140 -42.61 -19.72 14.97
C ALA A 140 -43.99 -19.03 14.85
N GLY A 141 -44.12 -18.03 13.97
CA GLY A 141 -45.34 -17.23 13.83
C GLY A 141 -45.54 -16.20 14.94
N ASN A 142 -44.52 -15.94 15.76
CA ASN A 142 -44.59 -15.00 16.88
C ASN A 142 -44.57 -13.52 16.44
N ILE A 143 -44.07 -13.26 15.23
CA ILE A 143 -44.03 -11.94 14.60
C ILE A 143 -44.49 -12.05 13.15
N ASP A 144 -45.08 -10.99 12.63
CA ASP A 144 -45.47 -10.91 11.22
C ASP A 144 -44.30 -10.44 10.33
N ASN A 145 -44.51 -10.46 9.02
CA ASN A 145 -43.47 -10.05 8.05
C ASN A 145 -43.16 -8.55 8.11
N ILE A 146 -44.12 -7.71 8.52
CA ILE A 146 -43.91 -6.24 8.61
C ILE A 146 -42.99 -5.92 9.78
N GLU A 147 -43.26 -6.53 10.93
CA GLU A 147 -42.46 -6.40 12.14
C GLU A 147 -41.08 -7.04 11.98
N TYR A 148 -40.99 -8.18 11.29
CA TYR A 148 -39.72 -8.78 10.89
C TYR A 148 -38.86 -7.80 10.07
N GLN A 149 -39.42 -7.19 9.02
CA GLN A 149 -38.68 -6.25 8.17
C GLN A 149 -38.27 -4.98 8.92
N ARG A 150 -39.12 -4.50 9.84
CA ARG A 150 -38.81 -3.34 10.68
C ARG A 150 -37.62 -3.61 11.60
N ARG A 151 -37.52 -4.81 12.19
CA ARG A 151 -36.42 -5.21 13.09
C ARG A 151 -35.16 -5.66 12.33
N LEU A 152 -35.29 -6.17 11.10
CA LEU A 152 -34.17 -6.62 10.28
C LEU A 152 -33.29 -5.47 9.77
N LYS A 153 -33.91 -4.37 9.33
CA LYS A 153 -33.20 -3.21 8.77
C LYS A 153 -32.10 -2.63 9.67
N PRO A 154 -32.34 -2.34 10.97
CA PRO A 154 -31.29 -1.82 11.84
C PRO A 154 -30.15 -2.83 12.03
N LEU A 155 -30.45 -4.13 12.18
CA LEU A 155 -29.42 -5.17 12.33
C LEU A 155 -28.51 -5.28 11.09
N ASN A 156 -29.09 -5.19 9.89
CA ASN A 156 -28.31 -5.16 8.66
C ASN A 156 -27.44 -3.89 8.56
N LYS A 157 -27.94 -2.74 9.03
CA LYS A 157 -27.15 -1.50 9.07
C LYS A 157 -25.98 -1.62 10.04
N THR A 158 -26.20 -2.20 11.22
CA THR A 158 -25.15 -2.47 12.20
C THR A 158 -24.10 -3.43 11.64
N MET A 159 -24.50 -4.54 11.01
CA MET A 159 -23.57 -5.46 10.35
C MET A 159 -22.73 -4.80 9.27
N LYS A 160 -23.32 -3.90 8.48
CA LYS A 160 -22.60 -3.13 7.46
C LYS A 160 -21.58 -2.17 8.11
N ALA A 161 -21.97 -1.44 9.14
CA ALA A 161 -21.08 -0.53 9.86
C ALA A 161 -19.90 -1.26 10.51
N LEU A 162 -20.14 -2.41 11.16
CA LEU A 162 -19.09 -3.23 11.78
C LEU A 162 -18.12 -3.85 10.74
N ALA A 163 -18.53 -3.94 9.48
CA ALA A 163 -17.65 -4.33 8.38
C ALA A 163 -16.77 -3.17 7.88
N GLU A 164 -17.19 -1.92 8.10
CA GLU A 164 -16.50 -0.69 7.68
C GLU A 164 -15.59 -0.11 8.80
N GLU A 165 -15.89 -0.35 10.09
CA GLU A 165 -15.16 0.20 11.26
C GLU A 165 -13.71 -0.31 11.44
N SER A 166 -13.25 -1.30 10.68
CA SER A 166 -11.95 -1.96 10.89
C SER A 166 -10.86 -1.56 9.89
N GLU A 167 -10.83 -0.31 9.43
CA GLU A 167 -9.71 0.18 8.61
C GLU A 167 -8.50 0.46 9.50
N ILE A 168 -7.61 -0.53 9.58
CA ILE A 168 -6.28 -0.37 10.16
C ILE A 168 -5.48 0.57 9.26
N ASP A 169 -4.89 1.61 9.84
CA ASP A 169 -3.96 2.47 9.13
C ASP A 169 -2.66 1.70 8.82
N LEU A 170 -2.58 1.18 7.59
CA LEU A 170 -1.43 0.41 7.13
C LEU A 170 -0.16 1.26 7.03
N TYR A 171 -0.30 2.56 6.77
CA TYR A 171 0.83 3.47 6.62
C TYR A 171 1.46 3.78 7.98
N ASP A 172 0.64 4.07 8.98
CA ASP A 172 1.13 4.28 10.35
C ASP A 172 1.76 3.01 10.92
N LEU A 173 1.14 1.86 10.67
CA LEU A 173 1.69 0.57 11.08
C LEU A 173 3.05 0.29 10.43
N PHE A 174 3.17 0.57 9.13
CA PHE A 174 4.44 0.46 8.41
C PHE A 174 5.49 1.39 9.02
N ASN A 175 5.17 2.66 9.25
CA ASN A 175 6.08 3.63 9.85
C ASN A 175 6.56 3.21 11.24
N GLU A 176 5.69 2.62 12.05
CA GLU A 176 6.04 2.14 13.37
C GLU A 176 7.04 0.98 13.31
N SER A 177 6.81 0.02 12.42
CA SER A 177 7.68 -1.15 12.24
C SER A 177 8.99 -0.83 11.53
N PHE A 178 9.00 0.14 10.62
CA PHE A 178 10.19 0.56 9.87
C PHE A 178 10.83 1.84 10.44
N LYS A 179 10.52 2.22 11.69
CA LYS A 179 11.00 3.48 12.30
C LYS A 179 12.52 3.65 12.32
N SER A 180 13.28 2.55 12.39
CA SER A 180 14.76 2.59 12.35
C SER A 180 15.31 2.98 10.97
N PHE A 181 14.47 2.97 9.94
CA PHE A 181 14.79 3.28 8.55
C PHE A 181 14.21 4.61 8.09
N ARG A 182 13.82 5.49 9.03
CA ARG A 182 13.13 6.75 8.72
C ARG A 182 13.92 7.70 7.80
N ASP A 183 15.24 7.67 7.90
CA ASP A 183 16.13 8.52 7.11
C ASP A 183 16.87 7.72 6.02
N SER A 184 16.26 6.63 5.53
CA SER A 184 16.86 5.74 4.53
C SER A 184 16.05 5.66 3.23
N PRO A 185 16.60 5.05 2.16
CA PRO A 185 15.89 4.84 0.89
C PRO A 185 14.56 4.07 0.99
N VAL A 186 14.28 3.42 2.14
CA VAL A 186 12.98 2.79 2.42
C VAL A 186 11.83 3.80 2.37
N GLN A 187 12.08 5.06 2.75
CA GLN A 187 11.07 6.12 2.79
C GLN A 187 10.93 6.89 1.47
N ASP A 188 11.85 6.66 0.52
CA ASP A 188 11.84 7.33 -0.79
C ASP A 188 10.92 6.62 -1.80
N ILE A 189 10.46 5.42 -1.47
CA ILE A 189 9.56 4.60 -2.29
C ILE A 189 8.27 4.28 -1.52
N ARG A 190 7.25 3.75 -2.20
CA ARG A 190 5.98 3.45 -1.55
C ARG A 190 6.10 2.25 -0.63
N TYR A 191 5.38 2.27 0.50
CA TYR A 191 5.42 1.18 1.47
C TYR A 191 4.96 -0.15 0.86
N GLU A 192 4.00 -0.14 -0.07
CA GLU A 192 3.55 -1.35 -0.77
C GLU A 192 4.66 -1.98 -1.60
N THR A 193 5.51 -1.15 -2.23
CA THR A 193 6.68 -1.61 -2.99
C THR A 193 7.72 -2.23 -2.06
N VAL A 194 8.00 -1.57 -0.92
CA VAL A 194 8.91 -2.10 0.12
C VAL A 194 8.42 -3.48 0.59
N LEU A 195 7.15 -3.57 1.00
CA LEU A 195 6.57 -4.81 1.51
C LEU A 195 6.63 -5.92 0.46
N THR A 196 6.20 -5.64 -0.78
CA THR A 196 6.20 -6.62 -1.87
C THR A 196 7.61 -7.14 -2.16
N TYR A 197 8.59 -6.23 -2.22
CA TYR A 197 9.98 -6.61 -2.46
C TYR A 197 10.54 -7.49 -1.34
N LEU A 198 10.38 -7.09 -0.08
CA LEU A 198 10.87 -7.85 1.07
C LEU A 198 10.18 -9.22 1.21
N GLU A 199 8.89 -9.31 0.84
CA GLU A 199 8.17 -10.59 0.82
C GLU A 199 8.70 -11.57 -0.22
N ASN A 200 9.11 -11.08 -1.38
CA ASN A 200 9.75 -11.90 -2.40
C ASN A 200 11.18 -12.28 -1.99
N LEU A 201 11.90 -11.34 -1.39
CA LEU A 201 13.26 -11.54 -0.92
C LEU A 201 13.37 -12.55 0.25
N GLY A 202 12.32 -12.69 1.06
CA GLY A 202 12.23 -13.72 2.10
C GLY A 202 11.77 -15.11 1.61
N LYS A 203 11.32 -15.23 0.35
CA LYS A 203 10.95 -16.51 -0.27
C LYS A 203 12.09 -17.13 -1.10
N ALA A 204 13.07 -16.31 -1.49
CA ALA A 204 14.26 -16.69 -2.25
C ALA A 204 15.39 -17.14 -1.33
#